data_AF-A0A8B6CZY8-F1
#
_entry.id   AF-A0A8B6CZY8-F1
#
_cell.length_a   1.000
_cell.length_b   1.000
_cell.length_c   1.000
_cell.angle_alpha   90.00
_cell.angle_beta   90.00
_cell.angle_gamma   90.00
#
_symmetry.space_group_name_H-M   'P 1'
#
loop_
_entity.id
_entity.type
_entity.pdbx_description
1 polymer ?
#
loop_
_entity_poly.entity_id
_entity_poly.type
_entity_poly.pdbx_seq_one_letter_code
_entity_poly.pdbx_strand_id
1 'polypeptide(L)'
;MTKHGYTVIPCSKPEDIGKWFKHGRKTLFVFDDVCGRYTLNQQIYTDWKQSLDHIKSLLVDKCCKIISTCRLEVYKDELFSNLSIFKMCNIDLSSQEFKLSAAEKLALAEVYFKENTDEVKELSEKYDFFPLLCSLYHKQNLQKNVSVTSFFRNPFEVFKDQLVQMYGESDAGKMQYCSLVLCVMFNNTLTEENLSPKDKKIGAVIEDLLEECELNKGTSIKRLKKSLETLEGTYVVKEDNTYKIIHDKLFDFLAKYFGEKMIQIFIDHANTDFIRERFLWKITDNMGTEIEFVIRIPDNYINRYIDRLLTDWENGYVYSVCQTET
;
A
#
# COMPACT_ATOMS: atom_id res chain seq x y z
N MET A 1 39.75 10.88 6.78
CA MET A 1 38.57 10.39 7.50
C MET A 1 38.02 9.17 6.79
N THR A 2 38.39 7.97 7.25
CA THR A 2 37.98 6.69 6.69
C THR A 2 36.52 6.37 7.03
N LYS A 3 35.60 6.60 6.10
CA LYS A 3 34.19 6.16 6.20
C LYS A 3 34.14 4.63 6.17
N HIS A 4 34.00 4.00 7.34
CA HIS A 4 34.00 2.53 7.48
C HIS A 4 32.65 1.84 7.14
N GLY A 5 31.64 2.61 6.68
CA GLY A 5 30.28 2.11 6.41
C GLY A 5 29.98 1.80 4.95
N TYR A 6 28.84 1.14 4.70
CA TYR A 6 28.25 0.98 3.38
C TYR A 6 27.57 2.29 2.94
N THR A 7 27.61 2.59 1.64
CA THR A 7 26.71 3.59 1.04
C THR A 7 25.34 2.92 0.87
N VAL A 8 24.30 3.43 1.52
CA VAL A 8 22.94 2.89 1.41
C VAL A 8 22.23 3.56 0.24
N ILE A 9 21.65 2.76 -0.66
CA ILE A 9 20.96 3.22 -1.87
C ILE A 9 19.56 2.60 -1.90
N PRO A 10 18.50 3.37 -1.60
CA PRO A 10 17.13 2.95 -1.86
C PRO A 10 16.93 2.71 -3.35
N CYS A 11 16.29 1.60 -3.70
CA CYS A 11 16.05 1.20 -5.08
C CYS A 11 14.59 0.84 -5.29
N SER A 12 14.12 1.07 -6.52
CA SER A 12 12.74 0.81 -6.92
C SER A 12 12.64 -0.34 -7.92
N LYS A 13 13.68 -0.54 -8.73
CA LYS A 13 13.73 -1.57 -9.79
C LYS A 13 15.06 -2.31 -9.77
N PRO A 14 15.12 -3.59 -10.22
CA PRO A 14 16.36 -4.37 -10.25
C PRO A 14 17.49 -3.70 -11.03
N GLU A 15 17.16 -2.95 -12.07
CA GLU A 15 18.09 -2.18 -12.93
C GLU A 15 18.88 -1.12 -12.14
N ASP A 16 18.33 -0.61 -11.03
CA ASP A 16 19.00 0.37 -10.19
C ASP A 16 20.34 -0.16 -9.64
N ILE A 17 20.43 -1.47 -9.40
CA ILE A 17 21.66 -2.11 -8.92
C ILE A 17 22.79 -1.92 -9.94
N GLY A 18 22.54 -2.27 -11.21
CA GLY A 18 23.53 -2.14 -12.28
C GLY A 18 23.94 -0.68 -12.51
N LYS A 19 22.98 0.24 -12.41
CA LYS A 19 23.21 1.69 -12.58
C LYS A 19 24.14 2.28 -11.51
N TRP A 20 23.98 1.84 -10.26
CA TRP A 20 24.65 2.46 -9.11
C TRP A 20 25.84 1.65 -8.57
N PHE A 21 25.97 0.39 -8.98
CA PHE A 21 27.08 -0.47 -8.58
C PHE A 21 28.43 0.10 -9.05
N LYS A 22 29.42 0.02 -8.16
CA LYS A 22 30.81 0.35 -8.45
C LYS A 22 31.72 -0.66 -7.76
N HIS A 23 32.52 -1.37 -8.53
CA HIS A 23 33.40 -2.42 -8.03
C HIS A 23 34.31 -1.91 -6.89
N GLY A 24 34.43 -2.70 -5.82
CA GLY A 24 35.24 -2.39 -4.64
C GLY A 24 34.66 -1.30 -3.73
N ARG A 25 33.52 -0.68 -4.08
CA ARG A 25 32.83 0.28 -3.23
C ARG A 25 31.77 -0.42 -2.39
N LYS A 26 31.85 -0.27 -1.07
CA LYS A 26 30.84 -0.79 -0.13
C LYS A 26 29.49 -0.12 -0.37
N THR A 27 28.54 -0.85 -0.93
CA THR A 27 27.21 -0.38 -1.30
C THR A 27 26.15 -1.38 -0.84
N LEU A 28 25.11 -0.88 -0.19
CA LEU A 28 23.96 -1.63 0.29
C LEU A 28 22.73 -1.12 -0.48
N PHE A 29 22.17 -1.96 -1.33
CA PHE A 29 20.93 -1.68 -2.04
C PHE A 29 19.74 -2.10 -1.18
N VAL A 30 18.77 -1.21 -1.02
CA VAL A 30 17.58 -1.44 -0.19
C VAL A 30 16.34 -1.43 -1.07
N PHE A 31 15.58 -2.51 -1.04
CA PHE A 31 14.31 -2.64 -1.74
C PHE A 31 13.19 -2.81 -0.72
N ASP A 32 12.13 -2.04 -0.89
CA ASP A 32 10.94 -2.15 -0.04
C ASP A 32 9.80 -2.84 -0.80
N ASP A 33 9.13 -3.79 -0.14
CA ASP A 33 8.02 -4.60 -0.68
C ASP A 33 8.33 -5.23 -2.05
N VAL A 34 9.43 -5.98 -2.13
CA VAL A 34 9.85 -6.62 -3.38
C VAL A 34 8.80 -7.62 -3.87
N CYS A 35 8.51 -7.56 -5.17
CA CYS A 35 7.49 -8.36 -5.86
C CYS A 35 6.04 -8.10 -5.44
N GLY A 36 5.74 -7.01 -4.73
CA GLY A 36 4.35 -6.58 -4.47
C GLY A 36 3.95 -6.60 -3.00
N ARG A 37 2.71 -6.16 -2.75
CA ARG A 37 2.20 -5.90 -1.38
C ARG A 37 1.14 -6.88 -0.91
N TYR A 38 0.37 -7.47 -1.83
CA TYR A 38 -0.75 -8.35 -1.49
C TYR A 38 -0.49 -9.75 -2.01
N THR A 39 -0.30 -9.84 -3.31
CA THR A 39 0.13 -11.05 -4.02
C THR A 39 1.38 -10.75 -4.83
N LEU A 40 2.01 -11.78 -5.39
CA LEU A 40 3.14 -11.61 -6.27
C LEU A 40 2.71 -10.85 -7.54
N ASN A 41 3.26 -9.65 -7.73
CA ASN A 41 3.06 -8.88 -8.94
C ASN A 41 3.91 -9.49 -10.06
N GLN A 42 3.24 -10.08 -11.06
CA GLN A 42 3.87 -10.83 -12.14
C GLN A 42 4.81 -9.99 -12.99
N GLN A 43 4.51 -8.70 -13.20
CA GLN A 43 5.37 -7.80 -13.98
C GLN A 43 6.67 -7.53 -13.21
N ILE A 44 6.56 -7.12 -11.94
CA ILE A 44 7.73 -6.88 -11.09
C ILE A 44 8.58 -8.15 -10.98
N TYR A 45 7.95 -9.31 -10.76
CA TYR A 45 8.65 -10.59 -10.76
C TYR A 45 9.40 -10.86 -12.07
N THR A 46 8.77 -10.56 -13.21
CA THR A 46 9.38 -10.75 -14.54
C THR A 46 10.61 -9.87 -14.72
N ASP A 47 10.53 -8.60 -14.31
CA ASP A 47 11.67 -7.67 -14.35
C ASP A 47 12.84 -8.17 -13.48
N TRP A 48 12.54 -8.69 -12.29
CA TRP A 48 13.53 -9.32 -11.41
C TRP A 48 14.14 -10.58 -12.02
N LYS A 49 13.31 -11.44 -12.62
CA LYS A 49 13.75 -12.68 -13.25
C LYS A 49 14.68 -12.41 -14.43
N GLN A 50 14.37 -11.41 -15.26
CA GLN A 50 15.20 -11.00 -16.39
C GLN A 50 16.56 -10.45 -15.94
N SER A 51 16.60 -9.74 -14.82
CA SER A 51 17.82 -9.13 -14.27
C SER A 51 18.65 -10.07 -13.39
N LEU A 52 18.12 -11.26 -13.06
CA LEU A 52 18.63 -12.12 -11.99
C LEU A 52 20.10 -12.53 -12.18
N ASP A 53 20.45 -12.98 -13.37
CA ASP A 53 21.81 -13.46 -13.66
C ASP A 53 22.84 -12.33 -13.64
N HIS A 54 22.45 -11.16 -14.16
CA HIS A 54 23.29 -9.97 -14.07
C HIS A 54 23.53 -9.58 -12.61
N ILE A 55 22.47 -9.50 -11.79
CA ILE A 55 22.59 -9.14 -10.37
C ILE A 55 23.44 -10.16 -9.61
N LYS A 56 23.26 -11.46 -9.87
CA LYS A 56 24.11 -12.51 -9.28
C LYS A 56 25.59 -12.29 -9.59
N SER A 57 25.93 -11.86 -10.81
CA SER A 57 27.32 -11.56 -11.18
C SER A 57 27.91 -10.38 -10.40
N LEU A 58 27.09 -9.39 -10.05
CA LEU A 58 27.51 -8.23 -9.25
C LEU A 58 27.69 -8.59 -7.76
N LEU A 59 26.85 -9.48 -7.23
CA LEU A 59 26.90 -9.95 -5.85
C LEU A 59 28.12 -10.82 -5.51
N VAL A 60 28.91 -11.22 -6.51
CA VAL A 60 30.23 -11.85 -6.29
C VAL A 60 31.19 -10.87 -5.59
N ASP A 61 31.02 -9.56 -5.80
CA ASP A 61 31.75 -8.53 -5.06
C ASP A 61 31.22 -8.44 -3.61
N LYS A 62 32.06 -8.80 -2.63
CA LYS A 62 31.74 -8.74 -1.20
C LYS A 62 31.40 -7.33 -0.69
N CYS A 63 31.72 -6.29 -1.47
CA CYS A 63 31.33 -4.92 -1.18
C CYS A 63 29.90 -4.59 -1.62
N CYS A 64 29.25 -5.46 -2.40
CA CYS A 64 27.86 -5.32 -2.84
C CYS A 64 26.93 -6.15 -1.95
N LYS A 65 25.90 -5.51 -1.39
CA LYS A 65 24.87 -6.18 -0.59
C LYS A 65 23.49 -5.71 -1.00
N ILE A 66 22.50 -6.59 -0.85
CA ILE A 66 21.09 -6.28 -0.99
C ILE A 66 20.41 -6.60 0.34
N ILE A 67 19.54 -5.70 0.79
CA ILE A 67 18.50 -5.97 1.79
C ILE A 67 17.18 -5.66 1.12
N SER A 68 16.21 -6.56 1.29
CA SER A 68 14.86 -6.39 0.78
C SER A 68 13.85 -6.75 1.84
N THR A 69 12.72 -6.05 1.87
CA THR A 69 11.51 -6.47 2.57
C THR A 69 10.54 -7.09 1.56
N CYS A 70 9.75 -8.06 1.99
CA CYS A 70 8.62 -8.58 1.23
C CYS A 70 7.54 -9.03 2.21
N ARG A 71 6.31 -9.16 1.72
CA ARG A 71 5.21 -9.71 2.50
C ARG A 71 5.27 -11.22 2.54
N LEU A 72 4.77 -11.78 3.64
CA LEU A 72 4.80 -13.23 3.86
C LEU A 72 4.09 -14.00 2.74
N GLU A 73 2.96 -13.49 2.25
CA GLU A 73 2.21 -14.14 1.17
C GLU A 73 2.99 -14.10 -0.16
N VAL A 74 3.62 -12.97 -0.50
CA VAL A 74 4.52 -12.87 -1.66
C VAL A 74 5.71 -13.83 -1.53
N TYR A 75 6.27 -13.97 -0.33
CA TYR A 75 7.38 -14.87 -0.06
C TYR A 75 7.00 -16.36 -0.21
N LYS A 76 5.76 -16.73 0.17
CA LYS A 76 5.22 -18.09 0.07
C LYS A 76 4.86 -18.48 -1.37
N ASP A 77 4.66 -17.51 -2.26
CA ASP A 77 4.35 -17.76 -3.67
C ASP A 77 5.43 -18.64 -4.33
N GLU A 78 4.99 -19.67 -5.06
CA GLU A 78 5.89 -20.62 -5.72
C GLU A 78 6.80 -19.94 -6.73
N LEU A 79 6.34 -18.89 -7.43
CA LEU A 79 7.14 -18.16 -8.39
C LEU A 79 8.26 -17.38 -7.71
N PHE A 80 8.01 -16.81 -6.52
CA PHE A 80 9.03 -16.10 -5.73
C PHE A 80 10.23 -16.99 -5.43
N SER A 81 10.02 -18.31 -5.34
CA SER A 81 11.09 -19.29 -5.14
C SER A 81 12.20 -19.26 -6.18
N ASN A 82 11.89 -18.79 -7.40
CA ASN A 82 12.84 -18.65 -8.50
C ASN A 82 13.81 -17.48 -8.32
N LEU A 83 13.49 -16.51 -7.46
CA LEU A 83 14.35 -15.35 -7.16
C LEU A 83 15.36 -15.71 -6.06
N SER A 84 16.28 -16.63 -6.38
CA SER A 84 17.16 -17.28 -5.41
C SER A 84 18.03 -16.33 -4.57
N ILE A 85 18.29 -15.11 -5.05
CA ILE A 85 19.08 -14.09 -4.34
C ILE A 85 18.44 -13.68 -3.01
N PHE A 86 17.11 -13.73 -2.90
CA PHE A 86 16.38 -13.34 -1.68
C PHE A 86 16.25 -14.49 -0.67
N LYS A 87 16.68 -15.70 -1.03
CA LYS A 87 16.63 -16.88 -0.16
C LYS A 87 17.94 -17.16 0.58
N MET A 88 18.98 -16.36 0.35
CA MET A 88 20.30 -16.59 0.93
C MET A 88 20.33 -16.32 2.45
N CYS A 89 19.54 -15.35 2.92
CA CYS A 89 19.37 -15.02 4.33
C CYS A 89 17.98 -14.40 4.48
N ASN A 90 17.08 -15.07 5.20
CA ASN A 90 15.72 -14.62 5.45
C ASN A 90 15.50 -14.39 6.95
N ILE A 91 14.77 -13.34 7.28
CA ILE A 91 14.33 -13.04 8.63
C ILE A 91 12.82 -12.88 8.56
N ASP A 92 12.10 -13.81 9.19
CA ASP A 92 10.66 -13.72 9.33
C ASP A 92 10.32 -12.91 10.57
N LEU A 93 9.89 -11.66 10.37
CA LEU A 93 9.48 -10.75 11.45
C LEU A 93 8.18 -11.19 12.15
N SER A 94 7.44 -12.15 11.58
CA SER A 94 6.26 -12.75 12.21
C SER A 94 6.60 -14.01 13.04
N SER A 95 7.83 -14.51 12.92
CA SER A 95 8.29 -15.67 13.69
C SER A 95 8.32 -15.39 15.19
N GLN A 96 8.25 -16.44 16.01
CA GLN A 96 8.29 -16.30 17.47
C GLN A 96 9.60 -15.66 17.98
N GLU A 97 10.68 -15.76 17.21
CA GLU A 97 11.99 -15.19 17.55
C GLU A 97 12.04 -13.67 17.35
N PHE A 98 11.42 -13.17 16.27
CA PHE A 98 11.55 -11.76 15.86
C PHE A 98 10.27 -10.93 16.02
N LYS A 99 9.12 -11.56 16.28
CA LYS A 99 7.89 -10.83 16.58
C LYS A 99 8.06 -10.06 17.89
N LEU A 100 7.39 -8.92 17.99
CA LEU A 100 7.40 -8.13 19.22
C LEU A 100 6.80 -8.93 20.38
N SER A 101 7.58 -9.05 21.45
CA SER A 101 7.13 -9.58 22.72
C SER A 101 6.09 -8.66 23.37
N ALA A 102 5.29 -9.19 24.29
CA ALA A 102 4.34 -8.39 25.07
C ALA A 102 5.05 -7.24 25.82
N ALA A 103 6.28 -7.47 26.29
CA ALA A 103 7.07 -6.44 26.97
C ALA A 103 7.50 -5.30 26.01
N GLU A 104 7.93 -5.63 24.79
CA GLU A 104 8.29 -4.61 23.80
C GLU A 104 7.06 -3.83 23.32
N LYS A 105 5.92 -4.51 23.12
CA LYS A 105 4.67 -3.85 22.79
C LYS A 105 4.22 -2.92 23.93
N LEU A 106 4.30 -3.34 25.19
CA LEU A 106 4.03 -2.46 26.33
C LEU A 106 4.97 -1.25 26.38
N ALA A 107 6.26 -1.44 26.15
CA ALA A 107 7.22 -0.33 26.11
C ALA A 107 6.89 0.67 24.99
N LEU A 108 6.44 0.19 23.81
CA LEU A 108 5.93 1.07 22.75
C LEU A 108 4.67 1.81 23.19
N ALA A 109 3.74 1.13 23.86
CA ALA A 109 2.51 1.71 24.36
C ALA A 109 2.79 2.87 25.34
N GLU A 110 3.73 2.68 26.27
CA GLU A 110 4.15 3.71 27.23
C GLU A 110 4.70 4.97 26.52
N VAL A 111 5.48 4.79 25.46
CA VAL A 111 6.03 5.90 24.66
C VAL A 111 4.92 6.69 23.96
N TYR A 112 3.95 6.01 23.37
CA TYR A 112 2.94 6.65 22.52
C TYR A 112 1.70 7.15 23.27
N PHE A 113 1.28 6.43 24.32
CA PHE A 113 0.05 6.70 25.06
C PHE A 113 0.31 7.43 26.38
N LYS A 114 1.52 7.28 26.94
CA LYS A 114 1.84 7.71 28.32
C LYS A 114 0.89 7.12 29.38
N GLU A 115 0.27 5.99 29.05
CA GLU A 115 -0.66 5.23 29.86
C GLU A 115 -0.21 3.76 29.88
N ASN A 116 -0.24 3.13 31.05
CA ASN A 116 0.06 1.72 31.25
C ASN A 116 -1.08 1.10 32.07
N THR A 117 -2.18 0.78 31.40
CA THR A 117 -3.35 0.14 32.01
C THR A 117 -3.42 -1.33 31.58
N ASP A 118 -4.11 -2.17 32.37
CA ASP A 118 -4.36 -3.57 32.01
C ASP A 118 -5.08 -3.70 30.66
N GLU A 119 -5.91 -2.71 30.32
CA GLU A 119 -6.61 -2.64 29.03
C GLU A 119 -5.63 -2.39 27.87
N VAL A 120 -4.67 -1.46 28.01
CA VAL A 120 -3.61 -1.25 27.01
C VAL A 120 -2.78 -2.51 26.79
N LYS A 121 -2.52 -3.26 27.86
CA LYS A 121 -1.80 -4.54 27.79
C LYS A 121 -2.58 -5.56 26.95
N GLU A 122 -3.85 -5.77 27.25
CA GLU A 122 -4.73 -6.68 26.49
C GLU A 122 -4.80 -6.29 25.01
N LEU A 123 -4.95 -5.00 24.73
CA LEU A 123 -5.00 -4.47 23.36
C LEU A 123 -3.69 -4.64 22.60
N SER A 124 -2.55 -4.54 23.29
CA SER A 124 -1.22 -4.73 22.68
C SER A 124 -1.00 -6.16 22.20
N GLU A 125 -1.56 -7.14 22.92
CA GLU A 125 -1.45 -8.55 22.57
C GLU A 125 -2.38 -8.92 21.41
N LYS A 126 -3.50 -8.20 21.24
CA LYS A 126 -4.52 -8.47 20.23
C LYS A 126 -4.08 -8.24 18.77
N TYR A 127 -3.21 -7.27 18.51
CA TYR A 127 -2.88 -6.86 17.13
C TYR A 127 -1.42 -7.11 16.78
N ASP A 128 -1.18 -7.75 15.63
CA ASP A 128 0.17 -7.99 15.11
C ASP A 128 0.81 -6.74 14.46
N PHE A 129 -0.02 -5.76 14.09
CA PHE A 129 0.39 -4.46 13.57
C PHE A 129 0.36 -3.36 14.66
N PHE A 130 0.61 -3.76 15.92
CA PHE A 130 0.56 -2.86 17.07
C PHE A 130 1.44 -1.59 16.95
N PRO A 131 2.70 -1.65 16.47
CA PRO A 131 3.52 -0.44 16.29
C PRO A 131 2.88 0.60 15.37
N LEU A 132 2.21 0.13 14.30
CA LEU A 132 1.45 1.02 13.43
C LEU A 132 0.31 1.67 14.20
N LEU A 133 -0.49 0.88 14.93
CA LEU A 133 -1.61 1.42 15.68
C LEU A 133 -1.16 2.46 16.71
N CYS A 134 -0.03 2.26 17.38
CA CYS A 134 0.55 3.25 18.27
C CYS A 134 0.88 4.57 17.55
N SER A 135 1.54 4.49 16.39
CA SER A 135 1.91 5.65 15.57
C SER A 135 0.67 6.40 15.08
N LEU A 136 -0.34 5.67 14.59
CA LEU A 136 -1.60 6.24 14.10
C LEU A 136 -2.38 6.91 15.23
N TYR A 137 -2.52 6.23 16.37
CA TYR A 137 -3.19 6.79 17.54
C TYR A 137 -2.51 8.08 18.00
N HIS A 138 -1.20 8.09 18.14
CA HIS A 138 -0.47 9.27 18.62
C HIS A 138 -0.71 10.49 17.74
N LYS A 139 -0.65 10.30 16.43
CA LYS A 139 -0.91 11.36 15.44
C LYS A 139 -2.35 11.85 15.48
N GLN A 140 -3.32 10.95 15.67
CA GLN A 140 -4.73 11.33 15.80
C GLN A 140 -5.05 12.00 17.13
N ASN A 141 -4.51 11.51 18.24
CA ASN A 141 -4.74 12.06 19.55
C ASN A 141 -4.26 13.52 19.62
N LEU A 142 -3.09 13.82 19.04
CA LEU A 142 -2.60 15.20 18.87
C LEU A 142 -3.60 16.14 18.16
N GLN A 143 -4.52 15.60 17.35
CA GLN A 143 -5.47 16.39 16.57
C GLN A 143 -6.91 16.36 17.09
N LYS A 144 -7.34 15.26 17.74
CA LYS A 144 -8.76 14.97 17.99
C LYS A 144 -9.09 14.45 19.40
N ASN A 145 -8.14 14.39 20.33
CA ASN A 145 -8.36 13.90 21.72
C ASN A 145 -9.10 12.55 21.80
N VAL A 146 -8.71 11.59 20.94
CA VAL A 146 -9.31 10.25 20.92
C VAL A 146 -8.75 9.43 22.09
N SER A 147 -9.59 8.67 22.81
CA SER A 147 -9.10 7.81 23.90
C SER A 147 -8.43 6.54 23.37
N VAL A 148 -7.40 6.04 24.07
CA VAL A 148 -6.68 4.81 23.70
C VAL A 148 -7.67 3.65 23.55
N THR A 149 -8.52 3.44 24.54
CA THR A 149 -9.52 2.37 24.58
C THR A 149 -10.43 2.38 23.36
N SER A 150 -10.98 3.55 22.99
CA SER A 150 -11.91 3.66 21.87
C SER A 150 -11.23 3.35 20.54
N PHE A 151 -10.00 3.85 20.34
CA PHE A 151 -9.21 3.59 19.14
C PHE A 151 -8.88 2.10 18.99
N PHE A 152 -8.40 1.45 20.05
CA PHE A 152 -7.89 0.09 19.96
C PHE A 152 -8.96 -1.00 20.02
N ARG A 153 -10.17 -0.72 20.56
CA ARG A 153 -11.26 -1.71 20.60
C ARG A 153 -11.66 -2.16 19.19
N ASN A 154 -11.72 -1.22 18.25
CA ASN A 154 -11.91 -1.49 16.83
C ASN A 154 -11.28 -0.36 15.98
N PRO A 155 -9.97 -0.44 15.67
CA PRO A 155 -9.27 0.65 14.99
C PRO A 155 -9.87 0.96 13.63
N PHE A 156 -10.37 -0.04 12.91
CA PHE A 156 -10.99 0.13 11.60
C PHE A 156 -12.35 0.83 11.66
N GLU A 157 -13.20 0.52 12.65
CA GLU A 157 -14.44 1.28 12.81
C GLU A 157 -14.18 2.73 13.22
N VAL A 158 -13.11 3.00 13.98
CA VAL A 158 -12.71 4.39 14.29
C VAL A 158 -12.31 5.15 13.03
N PHE A 159 -11.57 4.51 12.10
CA PHE A 159 -11.27 5.11 10.79
C PHE A 159 -12.54 5.31 9.96
N LYS A 160 -13.43 4.32 9.95
CA LYS A 160 -14.71 4.40 9.23
C LYS A 160 -15.57 5.55 9.71
N ASP A 161 -15.73 5.71 11.02
CA ASP A 161 -16.49 6.80 11.63
C ASP A 161 -15.87 8.16 11.28
N GLN A 162 -14.53 8.24 11.28
CA GLN A 162 -13.83 9.45 10.84
C GLN A 162 -14.03 9.76 9.37
N LEU A 163 -14.06 8.76 8.48
CA LEU A 163 -14.35 8.96 7.06
C LEU A 163 -15.79 9.42 6.85
N VAL A 164 -16.75 8.85 7.59
CA VAL A 164 -18.15 9.29 7.56
C VAL A 164 -18.28 10.73 8.06
N GLN A 165 -17.62 11.07 9.16
CA GLN A 165 -17.59 12.43 9.69
C GLN A 165 -16.93 13.40 8.70
N MET A 166 -15.75 13.06 8.18
CA MET A 166 -15.02 13.85 7.18
C MET A 166 -15.92 14.12 5.95
N TYR A 167 -16.65 13.12 5.47
CA TYR A 167 -17.58 13.28 4.36
C TYR A 167 -18.78 14.19 4.71
N GLY A 168 -19.31 14.11 5.93
CA GLY A 168 -20.50 14.85 6.36
C GLY A 168 -20.26 16.27 6.88
N GLU A 169 -19.03 16.62 7.26
CA GLU A 169 -18.74 17.88 7.97
C GLU A 169 -18.79 19.12 7.09
N SER A 170 -18.21 19.07 5.89
CA SER A 170 -18.08 20.22 5.00
C SER A 170 -17.58 19.83 3.61
N ASP A 171 -17.70 20.73 2.65
CA ASP A 171 -17.03 20.60 1.34
C ASP A 171 -15.51 20.38 1.47
N ALA A 172 -14.87 20.95 2.50
CA ALA A 172 -13.44 20.74 2.75
C ALA A 172 -13.15 19.30 3.20
N GLY A 173 -14.00 18.73 4.04
CA GLY A 173 -13.92 17.33 4.45
C GLY A 173 -14.22 16.36 3.30
N LYS A 174 -15.28 16.63 2.51
CA LYS A 174 -15.55 15.88 1.26
C LYS A 174 -14.35 15.91 0.30
N MET A 175 -13.65 17.03 0.21
CA MET A 175 -12.42 17.12 -0.59
C MET A 175 -11.27 16.27 -0.03
N GLN A 176 -11.13 16.16 1.29
CA GLN A 176 -10.18 15.25 1.93
C GLN A 176 -10.54 13.79 1.63
N TYR A 177 -11.81 13.44 1.76
CA TYR A 177 -12.32 12.12 1.43
C TYR A 177 -12.01 11.75 -0.03
N CYS A 178 -12.43 12.60 -0.97
CA CYS A 178 -12.16 12.45 -2.40
C CYS A 178 -10.64 12.32 -2.69
N SER A 179 -9.80 13.06 -1.96
CA SER A 179 -8.34 12.96 -2.08
C SER A 179 -7.79 11.60 -1.65
N LEU A 180 -8.32 11.01 -0.57
CA LEU A 180 -7.95 9.67 -0.13
C LEU A 180 -8.37 8.61 -1.15
N VAL A 181 -9.58 8.75 -1.73
CA VAL A 181 -10.06 7.86 -2.79
C VAL A 181 -9.08 7.86 -3.97
N LEU A 182 -8.57 9.02 -4.39
CA LEU A 182 -7.57 9.10 -5.47
C LEU A 182 -6.26 8.37 -5.12
N CYS A 183 -5.72 8.55 -3.91
CA CYS A 183 -4.51 7.81 -3.49
C CYS A 183 -4.71 6.29 -3.56
N VAL A 184 -5.88 5.80 -3.15
CA VAL A 184 -6.24 4.38 -3.18
C VAL A 184 -6.44 3.88 -4.60
N MET A 185 -7.22 4.60 -5.40
CA MET A 185 -7.54 4.27 -6.79
C MET A 185 -6.29 4.21 -7.69
N PHE A 186 -5.31 5.07 -7.42
CA PHE A 186 -4.00 5.07 -8.08
C PHE A 186 -2.99 4.13 -7.40
N ASN A 187 -3.42 3.25 -6.49
CA ASN A 187 -2.58 2.23 -5.84
C ASN A 187 -1.27 2.78 -5.23
N ASN A 188 -1.34 3.91 -4.53
CA ASN A 188 -0.16 4.63 -3.98
C ASN A 188 0.86 5.09 -5.04
N THR A 189 0.44 5.30 -6.29
CA THR A 189 1.28 5.85 -7.37
C THR A 189 0.86 7.26 -7.80
N LEU A 190 0.01 7.93 -7.03
CA LEU A 190 -0.50 9.26 -7.35
C LEU A 190 0.61 10.33 -7.24
N THR A 191 1.09 10.84 -8.37
CA THR A 191 2.13 11.88 -8.40
C THR A 191 1.54 13.30 -8.47
N GLU A 192 2.36 14.30 -8.15
CA GLU A 192 2.00 15.70 -8.41
C GLU A 192 1.73 15.99 -9.90
N GLU A 193 2.42 15.29 -10.80
CA GLU A 193 2.24 15.43 -12.25
C GLU A 193 0.88 14.91 -12.70
N ASN A 194 0.43 13.80 -12.10
CA ASN A 194 -0.94 13.31 -12.29
C ASN A 194 -1.94 14.37 -11.86
N LEU A 195 -1.68 15.12 -10.77
CA LEU A 195 -2.53 16.22 -10.31
C LEU A 195 -2.30 17.54 -11.08
N SER A 196 -1.97 17.45 -12.37
CA SER A 196 -1.81 18.59 -13.27
C SER A 196 -3.08 18.82 -14.10
N PRO A 197 -3.54 20.08 -14.27
CA PRO A 197 -4.64 20.42 -15.19
C PRO A 197 -4.42 20.02 -16.66
N LYS A 198 -3.20 19.61 -17.02
CA LYS A 198 -2.83 19.20 -18.38
C LYS A 198 -3.11 17.72 -18.66
N ASP A 199 -3.26 16.90 -17.62
CA ASP A 199 -3.59 15.48 -17.78
C ASP A 199 -5.09 15.34 -18.03
N LYS A 200 -5.46 14.97 -19.26
CA LYS A 200 -6.87 14.82 -19.64
C LYS A 200 -7.50 13.54 -19.07
N LYS A 201 -6.70 12.50 -18.80
CA LYS A 201 -7.22 11.23 -18.29
C LYS A 201 -7.68 11.39 -16.84
N ILE A 202 -6.89 12.07 -16.01
CA ILE A 202 -7.28 12.31 -14.62
C ILE A 202 -8.48 13.25 -14.49
N GLY A 203 -8.68 14.15 -15.46
CA GLY A 203 -9.79 15.10 -15.44
C GLY A 203 -11.14 14.40 -15.36
N ALA A 204 -11.36 13.37 -16.20
CA ALA A 204 -12.58 12.58 -16.19
C ALA A 204 -12.77 11.82 -14.86
N VAL A 205 -11.70 11.19 -14.36
CA VAL A 205 -11.72 10.50 -13.05
C VAL A 205 -12.12 11.45 -11.93
N ILE A 206 -11.54 12.65 -11.93
CA ILE A 206 -11.83 13.68 -10.93
C ILE A 206 -13.27 14.17 -11.06
N GLU A 207 -13.79 14.38 -12.26
CA GLU A 207 -15.18 14.82 -12.46
C GLU A 207 -16.19 13.79 -11.94
N ASP A 208 -16.01 12.51 -12.27
CA ASP A 208 -16.87 11.42 -11.81
C ASP A 208 -16.79 11.28 -10.28
N LEU A 209 -15.58 11.35 -9.73
CA LEU A 209 -15.38 11.25 -8.29
C LEU A 209 -15.94 12.45 -7.53
N LEU A 210 -15.79 13.68 -8.06
CA LEU A 210 -16.38 14.88 -7.47
C LEU A 210 -17.91 14.78 -7.48
N GLU A 211 -18.52 14.28 -8.56
CA GLU A 211 -19.95 14.05 -8.63
C GLU A 211 -20.43 13.05 -7.57
N GLU A 212 -19.73 11.92 -7.44
CA GLU A 212 -20.03 10.91 -6.41
C GLU A 212 -19.85 11.45 -4.99
N CYS A 213 -18.86 12.32 -4.76
CA CYS A 213 -18.67 13.02 -3.49
C CYS A 213 -19.66 14.19 -3.28
N GLU A 214 -20.61 14.42 -4.19
CA GLU A 214 -21.55 15.56 -4.19
C GLU A 214 -20.83 16.93 -4.13
N LEU A 215 -19.68 17.04 -4.79
CA LEU A 215 -18.88 18.25 -4.92
C LEU A 215 -19.10 18.89 -6.29
N ASN A 216 -18.86 20.20 -6.38
CA ASN A 216 -18.96 20.92 -7.64
C ASN A 216 -17.89 20.41 -8.64
N LYS A 217 -18.29 19.96 -9.83
CA LYS A 217 -17.41 19.51 -10.93
C LYS A 217 -16.36 20.55 -11.35
N GLY A 218 -16.64 21.85 -11.16
CA GLY A 218 -15.70 22.94 -11.38
C GLY A 218 -14.61 23.08 -10.30
N THR A 219 -14.54 22.16 -9.33
CA THR A 219 -13.55 22.19 -8.27
C THR A 219 -12.16 21.94 -8.84
N SER A 220 -11.26 22.93 -8.68
CA SER A 220 -9.92 22.82 -9.26
C SER A 220 -9.08 21.70 -8.63
N ILE A 221 -8.29 21.00 -9.46
CA ILE A 221 -7.28 20.02 -9.05
C ILE A 221 -6.31 20.58 -7.99
N LYS A 222 -6.06 21.89 -8.03
CA LYS A 222 -5.27 22.59 -6.99
C LYS A 222 -5.86 22.42 -5.59
N ARG A 223 -7.19 22.42 -5.45
CA ARG A 223 -7.86 22.19 -4.16
C ARG A 223 -7.72 20.74 -3.70
N LEU A 224 -7.77 19.75 -4.60
CA LEU A 224 -7.48 18.34 -4.27
C LEU A 224 -6.05 18.17 -3.78
N LYS A 225 -5.08 18.74 -4.50
CA LYS A 225 -3.67 18.72 -4.07
C LYS A 225 -3.49 19.32 -2.67
N LYS A 226 -4.05 20.52 -2.43
CA LYS A 226 -4.00 21.15 -1.11
C LYS A 226 -4.66 20.28 -0.03
N SER A 227 -5.74 19.58 -0.39
CA SER A 227 -6.43 18.67 0.51
C SER A 227 -5.57 17.45 0.87
N LEU A 228 -4.84 16.85 -0.09
CA LEU A 228 -3.85 15.81 0.19
C LEU A 228 -2.74 16.30 1.14
N GLU A 229 -2.26 17.52 0.96
CA GLU A 229 -1.25 18.12 1.85
C GLU A 229 -1.79 18.27 3.28
N THR A 230 -3.09 18.55 3.48
CA THR A 230 -3.68 18.58 4.84
C THR A 230 -3.78 17.21 5.49
N LEU A 231 -3.76 16.14 4.69
CA LEU A 231 -3.81 14.74 5.15
C LEU A 231 -2.41 14.16 5.38
N GLU A 232 -1.36 14.92 5.06
CA GLU A 232 0.01 14.49 5.26
C GLU A 232 0.30 14.28 6.74
N GLY A 233 1.00 13.18 7.03
CA GLY A 233 1.33 12.78 8.39
C GLY A 233 0.20 12.08 9.14
N THR A 234 -1.03 12.07 8.65
CA THR A 234 -2.16 11.34 9.27
C THR A 234 -2.58 10.12 8.45
N TYR A 235 -3.05 10.36 7.23
CA TYR A 235 -3.47 9.33 6.28
C TYR A 235 -2.46 9.15 5.16
N VAL A 236 -1.79 10.23 4.76
CA VAL A 236 -0.92 10.28 3.59
C VAL A 236 0.52 10.59 4.00
N VAL A 237 1.48 10.09 3.25
CA VAL A 237 2.88 10.53 3.24
C VAL A 237 3.25 10.95 1.83
N LYS A 238 4.11 11.95 1.69
CA LYS A 238 4.65 12.39 0.40
C LYS A 238 6.11 11.99 0.28
N GLU A 239 6.43 11.19 -0.74
CA GLU A 239 7.79 10.71 -1.03
C GLU A 239 8.10 10.97 -2.50
N ASP A 240 9.18 11.70 -2.80
CA ASP A 240 9.62 11.98 -4.18
C ASP A 240 8.49 12.44 -5.11
N ASN A 241 7.67 13.39 -4.65
CA ASN A 241 6.47 13.93 -5.34
C ASN A 241 5.32 12.93 -5.55
N THR A 242 5.35 11.78 -4.89
CA THR A 242 4.28 10.78 -4.89
C THR A 242 3.55 10.79 -3.55
N TYR A 243 2.22 10.86 -3.59
CA TYR A 243 1.36 10.71 -2.43
C TYR A 243 1.02 9.24 -2.22
N LYS A 244 1.24 8.74 -1.00
CA LYS A 244 0.97 7.36 -0.61
C LYS A 244 0.18 7.32 0.69
N ILE A 245 -0.70 6.35 0.86
CA ILE A 245 -1.26 6.06 2.18
C ILE A 245 -0.13 5.62 3.10
N ILE A 246 -0.12 6.17 4.32
CA ILE A 246 1.01 6.08 5.25
C ILE A 246 1.40 4.65 5.64
N HIS A 247 0.46 3.71 5.54
CA HIS A 247 0.71 2.31 5.86
C HIS A 247 -0.22 1.37 5.11
N ASP A 248 0.29 0.19 4.77
CA ASP A 248 -0.43 -0.80 3.98
C ASP A 248 -1.70 -1.33 4.63
N LYS A 249 -1.71 -1.64 5.94
CA LYS A 249 -2.96 -2.01 6.64
C LYS A 249 -4.03 -0.91 6.61
N LEU A 250 -3.62 0.36 6.63
CA LEU A 250 -4.58 1.45 6.44
C LEU A 250 -5.03 1.50 4.97
N PHE A 251 -4.12 1.31 4.03
CA PHE A 251 -4.44 1.22 2.62
C PHE A 251 -5.41 0.05 2.34
N ASP A 252 -5.19 -1.13 2.90
CA ASP A 252 -6.05 -2.32 2.81
C ASP A 252 -7.47 -2.00 3.24
N PHE A 253 -7.60 -1.37 4.40
CA PHE A 253 -8.88 -0.92 4.93
C PHE A 253 -9.55 0.12 4.01
N LEU A 254 -8.83 1.16 3.59
CA LEU A 254 -9.37 2.20 2.72
C LEU A 254 -9.75 1.67 1.34
N ALA A 255 -8.94 0.76 0.79
CA ALA A 255 -9.17 0.08 -0.48
C ALA A 255 -10.49 -0.68 -0.43
N LYS A 256 -10.68 -1.52 0.59
CA LYS A 256 -11.94 -2.22 0.79
C LYS A 256 -13.11 -1.26 0.99
N TYR A 257 -12.97 -0.32 1.92
CA TYR A 257 -14.04 0.61 2.27
C TYR A 257 -14.52 1.45 1.08
N PHE A 258 -13.60 2.09 0.34
CA PHE A 258 -13.94 2.90 -0.83
C PHE A 258 -14.36 2.04 -2.01
N GLY A 259 -13.70 0.91 -2.25
CA GLY A 259 -14.02 0.01 -3.34
C GLY A 259 -15.41 -0.60 -3.23
N GLU A 260 -15.87 -0.94 -2.03
CA GLU A 260 -17.25 -1.38 -1.79
C GLU A 260 -18.26 -0.22 -1.91
N LYS A 261 -17.89 0.98 -1.47
CA LYS A 261 -18.74 2.18 -1.51
C LYS A 261 -18.95 2.74 -2.92
N MET A 262 -17.90 2.72 -3.74
CA MET A 262 -17.83 3.43 -5.03
C MET A 262 -17.45 2.47 -6.17
N ILE A 263 -18.02 1.26 -6.14
CA ILE A 263 -17.55 0.14 -6.94
C ILE A 263 -17.50 0.43 -8.45
N GLN A 264 -18.48 1.16 -8.97
CA GLN A 264 -18.55 1.52 -10.39
C GLN A 264 -17.35 2.38 -10.80
N ILE A 265 -17.07 3.44 -10.02
CA ILE A 265 -15.99 4.38 -10.29
C ILE A 265 -14.63 3.68 -10.19
N PHE A 266 -14.47 2.78 -9.21
CA PHE A 266 -13.26 1.98 -9.11
C PHE A 266 -13.07 1.08 -10.33
N ILE A 267 -14.09 0.31 -10.74
CA ILE A 267 -14.02 -0.54 -11.94
C ILE A 267 -13.66 0.30 -13.18
N ASP A 268 -14.21 1.50 -13.31
CA ASP A 268 -13.97 2.33 -14.49
C ASP A 268 -12.57 2.95 -14.53
N HIS A 269 -12.05 3.36 -13.37
CA HIS A 269 -10.92 4.30 -13.32
C HIS A 269 -9.71 3.83 -12.53
N ALA A 270 -9.85 2.85 -11.64
CA ALA A 270 -8.74 2.41 -10.80
C ALA A 270 -7.62 1.76 -11.61
N ASN A 271 -6.41 1.82 -11.07
CA ASN A 271 -5.24 1.20 -11.69
C ASN A 271 -5.49 -0.29 -11.98
N THR A 272 -5.04 -0.78 -13.14
CA THR A 272 -5.21 -2.19 -13.56
C THR A 272 -4.69 -3.18 -12.52
N ASP A 273 -3.53 -2.92 -11.92
CA ASP A 273 -2.98 -3.79 -10.87
C ASP A 273 -3.89 -3.78 -9.63
N PHE A 274 -4.44 -2.63 -9.27
CA PHE A 274 -5.40 -2.53 -8.16
C PHE A 274 -6.66 -3.36 -8.42
N ILE A 275 -7.24 -3.23 -9.61
CA ILE A 275 -8.42 -4.01 -10.00
C ILE A 275 -8.13 -5.51 -9.95
N ARG A 276 -7.01 -5.95 -10.54
CA ARG A 276 -6.62 -7.37 -10.55
C ARG A 276 -6.37 -7.92 -9.14
N GLU A 277 -5.72 -7.14 -8.28
CA GLU A 277 -5.29 -7.59 -6.96
C GLU A 277 -6.42 -7.50 -5.91
N ARG A 278 -7.43 -6.66 -6.12
CA ARG A 278 -8.44 -6.35 -5.08
C ARG A 278 -9.86 -6.75 -5.43
N PHE A 279 -10.22 -6.86 -6.70
CA PHE A 279 -11.61 -7.14 -7.11
C PHE A 279 -11.74 -8.59 -7.53
N LEU A 280 -12.64 -9.34 -6.86
CA LEU A 280 -12.93 -10.72 -7.21
C LEU A 280 -14.43 -10.93 -7.36
N TRP A 281 -14.82 -11.56 -8.46
CA TRP A 281 -16.21 -12.01 -8.65
C TRP A 281 -16.51 -13.26 -7.82
N LYS A 282 -15.57 -14.21 -7.76
CA LYS A 282 -15.69 -15.43 -6.97
C LYS A 282 -14.51 -15.56 -6.01
N ILE A 283 -14.82 -15.93 -4.77
CA ILE A 283 -13.85 -16.31 -3.75
C ILE A 283 -13.78 -17.83 -3.78
N THR A 284 -12.60 -18.41 -3.99
CA THR A 284 -12.36 -19.85 -3.93
C THR A 284 -11.95 -20.25 -2.51
N ASP A 285 -12.26 -21.50 -2.12
CA ASP A 285 -12.03 -21.99 -0.76
C ASP A 285 -10.55 -22.02 -0.33
N ASN A 286 -9.61 -21.83 -1.28
CA ASN A 286 -8.16 -21.83 -1.03
C ASN A 286 -7.57 -20.45 -0.65
N MET A 287 -8.37 -19.38 -0.58
CA MET A 287 -7.87 -17.99 -0.45
C MET A 287 -7.54 -17.53 1.00
N GLY A 288 -7.60 -18.40 2.01
CA GLY A 288 -7.11 -18.12 3.38
C GLY A 288 -7.55 -16.77 3.99
N THR A 289 -6.66 -16.10 4.72
CA THR A 289 -6.86 -14.76 5.32
C THR A 289 -6.86 -13.61 4.31
N GLU A 290 -6.60 -13.88 3.02
CA GLU A 290 -6.55 -12.88 1.95
C GLU A 290 -7.95 -12.32 1.61
N ILE A 291 -9.01 -13.01 2.04
CA ILE A 291 -10.41 -12.62 1.81
C ILE A 291 -10.78 -11.33 2.55
N GLU A 292 -10.11 -10.99 3.65
CA GLU A 292 -10.54 -9.89 4.52
C GLU A 292 -10.53 -8.53 3.80
N PHE A 293 -9.64 -8.31 2.84
CA PHE A 293 -9.50 -7.03 2.12
C PHE A 293 -9.75 -7.14 0.62
N VAL A 294 -10.33 -8.25 0.16
CA VAL A 294 -10.87 -8.40 -1.19
C VAL A 294 -12.22 -7.69 -1.27
N ILE A 295 -12.45 -7.01 -2.40
CA ILE A 295 -13.70 -6.37 -2.77
C ILE A 295 -14.47 -7.34 -3.65
N ARG A 296 -15.59 -7.85 -3.13
CA ARG A 296 -16.45 -8.75 -3.89
C ARG A 296 -17.26 -7.96 -4.90
N ILE A 297 -17.25 -8.41 -6.15
CA ILE A 297 -18.03 -7.81 -7.22
C ILE A 297 -19.48 -8.29 -7.14
N PRO A 298 -20.47 -7.40 -6.94
CA PRO A 298 -21.89 -7.74 -7.02
C PRO A 298 -22.29 -8.10 -8.45
N ASP A 299 -23.32 -8.93 -8.59
CA ASP A 299 -23.69 -9.51 -9.89
C ASP A 299 -24.03 -8.45 -10.96
N ASN A 300 -24.60 -7.32 -10.54
CA ASN A 300 -24.94 -6.22 -11.45
C ASN A 300 -23.73 -5.47 -12.02
N TYR A 301 -22.52 -5.68 -11.50
CA TYR A 301 -21.27 -5.07 -11.98
C TYR A 301 -20.36 -6.05 -12.75
N ILE A 302 -20.72 -7.34 -12.85
CA ILE A 302 -19.88 -8.35 -13.50
C ILE A 302 -19.53 -7.98 -14.94
N ASN A 303 -20.54 -7.64 -15.75
CA ASN A 303 -20.30 -7.32 -17.17
C ASN A 303 -19.35 -6.13 -17.31
N ARG A 304 -19.53 -5.09 -16.50
CA ARG A 304 -18.67 -3.90 -16.49
C ARG A 304 -17.23 -4.25 -16.10
N TYR A 305 -17.07 -5.12 -15.10
CA TYR A 305 -15.76 -5.61 -14.68
C TYR A 305 -15.07 -6.44 -15.78
N ILE A 306 -15.80 -7.33 -16.45
CA ILE A 306 -15.27 -8.11 -17.58
C ILE A 306 -14.87 -7.19 -18.73
N ASP A 307 -15.73 -6.24 -19.10
CA ASP A 307 -15.44 -5.26 -20.15
C ASP A 307 -14.18 -4.45 -19.82
N ARG A 308 -14.01 -4.07 -18.54
CA ARG A 308 -12.80 -3.42 -18.05
C ARG A 308 -11.56 -4.30 -18.22
N LEU A 309 -11.61 -5.57 -17.79
CA LEU A 309 -10.47 -6.48 -17.92
C LEU A 309 -10.10 -6.74 -19.39
N LEU A 310 -11.09 -6.88 -20.27
CA LEU A 310 -10.86 -7.02 -21.71
C LEU A 310 -10.18 -5.78 -22.29
N THR A 311 -10.64 -4.59 -21.91
CA THR A 311 -10.02 -3.32 -22.31
C THR A 311 -8.57 -3.24 -21.83
N ASP A 312 -8.29 -3.64 -20.59
CA ASP A 312 -6.92 -3.62 -20.06
C ASP A 312 -6.01 -4.64 -20.77
N TRP A 313 -6.56 -5.79 -21.17
CA TRP A 313 -5.85 -6.79 -21.97
C TRP A 313 -5.54 -6.27 -23.38
N GLU A 314 -6.51 -5.69 -24.08
CA GLU A 314 -6.35 -5.12 -25.43
C GLU A 314 -5.28 -4.01 -25.47
N ASN A 315 -5.17 -3.23 -24.40
CA ASN A 315 -4.16 -2.19 -24.26
C ASN A 315 -2.80 -2.69 -23.78
N GLY A 316 -2.64 -4.00 -23.54
CA GLY A 316 -1.39 -4.60 -23.08
C GLY A 316 -1.05 -4.33 -21.60
N TYR A 317 -2.04 -3.95 -20.78
CA TYR A 317 -1.86 -3.78 -19.34
C TYR A 317 -2.01 -5.10 -18.56
N VAL A 318 -2.55 -6.15 -19.19
CA VAL A 318 -2.68 -7.49 -18.59
C VAL A 318 -2.06 -8.53 -19.51
N TYR A 319 -1.09 -9.30 -19.01
CA TYR A 319 -0.39 -10.34 -19.79
C TYR A 319 -0.87 -11.78 -19.50
N SER A 320 -1.77 -11.98 -18.53
CA SER A 320 -2.34 -13.30 -18.24
C SER A 320 -3.78 -13.19 -17.71
N VAL A 321 -4.78 -13.42 -18.55
CA VAL A 321 -6.19 -13.57 -18.10
C VAL A 321 -6.74 -14.97 -18.40
N CYS A 322 -6.00 -15.82 -19.11
CA CYS A 322 -6.48 -17.15 -19.47
C CYS A 322 -5.52 -18.24 -18.99
N GLN A 323 -5.57 -18.57 -17.69
CA GLN A 323 -5.33 -19.94 -17.28
C GLN A 323 -6.68 -20.66 -17.37
N THR A 324 -6.97 -21.23 -18.52
CA THR A 324 -7.95 -22.30 -18.61
C THR A 324 -7.30 -23.54 -18.01
N GLU A 325 -7.89 -24.08 -16.94
CA GLU A 325 -7.60 -25.44 -16.48
C GLU A 325 -7.73 -26.41 -17.67
N THR A 326 -6.65 -27.12 -17.99
CA THR A 326 -6.66 -28.31 -18.86
C THR A 326 -6.25 -29.52 -18.04
#